data_AF-K9EJ91-F1
#
_entry.id   AF-K9EJ91-F1
#
_cell.length_a   1.000
_cell.length_b   1.000
_cell.length_c   1.000
_cell.angle_alpha   90.00
_cell.angle_beta   90.00
_cell.angle_gamma   90.00
#
_symmetry.space_group_name_H-M   'P 1'
#
loop_
_entity.id
_entity.type
_entity.pdbx_description
1 polymer ?
#
loop_
_entity_poly.entity_id
_entity_poly.type
_entity_poly.pdbx_seq_one_letter_code
_entity_poly.pdbx_strand_id
1 'polypeptide(L)'
;MGSTLPFEPAPSAAKNAGRTRSTLRLVLAALVFMALAIAALGGKAYFDREHFSPRTVVEKYAAALVEGRARDALELFDPYADGEDRALLSNEVYRAALRPGSIRVTGVEQSGTAARVSVRVEQNGHAYDVDLELARGGKTALIFNNWHITSGFQGYIELGETAGARRVGGVVVDLETDTKPARLAALPGVYKFTPSEDEQYTSWQGENSAEILPATSAAPARARIDFQRVPNQAAAQRAIELAQEKVQACVESGEQELAGICPAAMDVTPIGNVRNLHRSWSEKPEFSAELSGNGGNVQISGGTMKADYDFRFFPFEDWSADSWTSSNVFGAGTGATQIRFTVRDGQVRLAD
;
A
#
# COMPACT_ATOMS: atom_id res chain seq x y z
N MET A 1 58.66 110.87 -20.53
CA MET A 1 57.81 111.43 -21.61
C MET A 1 58.62 111.39 -22.89
N GLY A 2 58.08 110.81 -23.97
CA GLY A 2 58.68 110.88 -25.31
C GLY A 2 59.00 109.53 -25.95
N SER A 3 57.99 108.92 -26.56
CA SER A 3 58.07 107.72 -27.41
C SER A 3 58.87 107.96 -28.70
N THR A 4 59.59 106.94 -29.17
CA THR A 4 59.68 106.58 -30.60
C THR A 4 59.99 105.08 -30.72
N LEU A 5 59.15 104.35 -31.46
CA LEU A 5 59.41 103.02 -32.03
C LEU A 5 60.05 103.22 -33.42
N PRO A 6 60.81 102.26 -34.00
CA PRO A 6 60.15 101.23 -34.83
C PRO A 6 60.90 99.89 -34.99
N PHE A 7 60.22 98.99 -35.72
CA PHE A 7 60.69 97.93 -36.63
C PHE A 7 60.55 96.46 -36.19
N GLU A 8 59.74 95.74 -36.97
CA GLU A 8 59.49 94.28 -36.96
C GLU A 8 60.60 93.55 -37.75
N PRO A 9 60.80 92.22 -37.56
CA PRO A 9 60.04 91.27 -38.38
C PRO A 9 59.63 89.96 -37.65
N ALA A 10 58.55 89.33 -38.12
CA ALA A 10 58.23 87.89 -37.90
C ALA A 10 59.16 86.98 -38.77
N PRO A 11 59.19 85.62 -38.66
CA PRO A 11 58.24 84.69 -38.01
C PRO A 11 58.86 83.48 -37.25
N SER A 12 58.05 82.65 -36.56
CA SER A 12 57.98 81.18 -36.79
C SER A 12 56.95 80.52 -35.88
N ALA A 13 56.10 79.70 -36.50
CA ALA A 13 55.04 78.93 -35.87
C ALA A 13 55.57 77.61 -35.27
N ALA A 14 55.07 77.23 -34.10
CA ALA A 14 55.01 75.83 -33.69
C ALA A 14 53.60 75.52 -33.15
N LYS A 15 52.82 74.84 -33.99
CA LYS A 15 51.52 74.24 -33.65
C LYS A 15 51.73 73.08 -32.69
N ASN A 16 50.94 73.00 -31.63
CA ASN A 16 50.60 71.74 -30.97
C ASN A 16 49.13 71.77 -30.53
N ALA A 17 48.25 71.50 -31.49
CA ALA A 17 46.83 71.23 -31.24
C ALA A 17 46.58 69.76 -31.57
N GLY A 18 46.20 68.95 -30.57
CA GLY A 18 45.80 67.56 -30.83
C GLY A 18 45.79 66.63 -29.63
N ARG A 19 45.02 66.92 -28.57
CA ARG A 19 44.75 65.90 -27.53
C ARG A 19 43.41 66.06 -26.80
N THR A 20 42.32 66.27 -27.52
CA THR A 20 40.98 66.39 -26.90
C THR A 20 39.89 65.54 -27.54
N ARG A 21 40.19 64.78 -28.61
CA ARG A 21 39.21 63.88 -29.25
C ARG A 21 39.27 62.42 -28.79
N SER A 22 40.37 61.95 -28.19
CA SER A 22 40.47 60.56 -27.73
C SER A 22 39.92 60.34 -26.31
N THR A 23 39.98 61.35 -25.44
CA THR A 23 39.48 61.28 -24.06
C THR A 23 37.96 61.24 -24.01
N LEU A 24 37.27 62.01 -24.87
CA LEU A 24 35.81 62.01 -24.95
C LEU A 24 35.25 60.65 -25.43
N ARG A 25 35.91 59.99 -26.38
CA ARG A 25 35.54 58.65 -26.85
C ARG A 25 35.74 57.58 -25.78
N LEU A 26 36.80 57.72 -24.97
CA LEU A 26 37.07 56.82 -23.84
C LEU A 26 36.04 56.97 -22.71
N VAL A 27 35.63 58.20 -22.39
CA VAL A 27 34.59 58.46 -21.38
C VAL A 27 33.24 57.93 -21.84
N LEU A 28 32.88 58.14 -23.12
CA LEU A 28 31.63 57.61 -23.67
C LEU A 28 31.61 56.08 -23.68
N ALA A 29 32.73 55.44 -24.04
CA ALA A 29 32.86 53.98 -23.98
C ALA A 29 32.76 53.44 -22.55
N ALA A 30 33.34 54.12 -21.57
CA ALA A 30 33.23 53.75 -20.15
C ALA A 30 31.80 53.86 -19.62
N LEU A 31 31.05 54.89 -20.01
CA LEU A 31 29.64 55.06 -19.64
C LEU A 31 28.74 53.97 -20.25
N VAL A 32 28.95 53.63 -21.53
CA VAL A 32 28.23 52.53 -22.19
C VAL A 32 28.55 51.19 -21.52
N PHE A 33 29.82 50.97 -21.16
CA PHE A 33 30.22 49.75 -20.44
C PHE A 33 29.62 49.68 -19.03
N MET A 34 29.54 50.79 -18.32
CA MET A 34 28.89 50.86 -17.00
C MET A 34 27.38 50.64 -17.11
N ALA A 35 26.72 51.22 -18.12
CA ALA A 35 25.30 51.00 -18.37
C ALA A 35 25.02 49.52 -18.74
N LEU A 36 25.87 48.91 -19.56
CA LEU A 36 25.80 47.48 -19.87
C LEU A 36 26.08 46.61 -18.65
N ALA A 37 27.02 46.98 -17.78
CA ALA A 37 27.28 46.27 -16.53
C ALA A 37 26.10 46.36 -15.56
N ILE A 38 25.48 47.53 -15.43
CA ILE A 38 24.27 47.73 -14.60
C ILE A 38 23.08 46.99 -15.19
N ALA A 39 22.89 47.02 -16.52
CA ALA A 39 21.86 46.24 -17.21
C ALA A 39 22.11 44.73 -17.11
N ALA A 40 23.36 44.28 -17.16
CA ALA A 40 23.74 42.89 -16.96
C ALA A 40 23.54 42.46 -15.49
N LEU A 41 23.85 43.31 -14.51
CA LEU A 41 23.60 43.05 -13.09
C LEU A 41 22.10 43.08 -12.76
N GLY A 42 21.33 44.00 -13.36
CA GLY A 42 19.88 44.12 -13.21
C GLY A 42 19.13 42.99 -13.91
N GLY A 43 19.55 42.63 -15.13
CA GLY A 43 19.03 41.48 -15.88
C GLY A 43 19.38 40.14 -15.21
N LYS A 44 20.56 40.05 -14.59
CA LYS A 44 20.97 38.92 -13.75
C LYS A 44 20.07 38.75 -12.53
N ALA A 45 19.80 39.82 -11.79
CA ALA A 45 18.89 39.75 -10.64
C ALA A 45 17.44 39.37 -11.02
N TYR A 46 17.03 39.65 -12.26
CA TYR A 46 15.73 39.25 -12.81
C TYR A 46 15.72 37.77 -13.28
N PHE A 47 16.72 37.35 -14.05
CA PHE A 47 16.89 35.94 -14.50
C PHE A 47 17.18 34.96 -13.34
N ASP A 48 17.90 35.40 -12.31
CA ASP A 48 18.20 34.63 -11.09
C ASP A 48 16.94 34.38 -10.24
N ARG A 49 15.90 35.22 -10.37
CA ARG A 49 14.64 35.13 -9.59
C ARG A 49 13.60 34.20 -10.21
N GLU A 50 13.53 34.08 -11.54
CA GLU A 50 12.49 33.26 -12.18
C GLU A 50 12.84 31.77 -12.27
N HIS A 51 14.12 31.40 -12.46
CA HIS A 51 14.49 30.01 -12.74
C HIS A 51 15.13 29.23 -11.57
N PHE A 52 15.65 29.93 -10.55
CA PHE A 52 16.43 29.34 -9.46
C PHE A 52 15.98 29.82 -8.07
N SER A 53 14.67 29.98 -7.86
CA SER A 53 14.08 30.32 -6.57
C SER A 53 13.60 29.07 -5.80
N PRO A 54 13.42 29.13 -4.46
CA PRO A 54 12.79 28.04 -3.71
C PRO A 54 11.42 27.66 -4.26
N ARG A 55 10.64 28.67 -4.69
CA ARG A 55 9.34 28.50 -5.34
C ARG A 55 9.46 27.65 -6.60
N THR A 56 10.38 27.99 -7.49
CA THR A 56 10.56 27.29 -8.77
C THR A 56 10.93 25.82 -8.56
N VAL A 57 11.75 25.50 -7.54
CA VAL A 57 12.11 24.11 -7.19
C VAL A 57 10.88 23.35 -6.69
N VAL A 58 10.09 23.95 -5.79
CA VAL A 58 8.86 23.34 -5.29
C VAL A 58 7.80 23.19 -6.38
N GLU A 59 7.66 24.14 -7.29
CA GLU A 59 6.73 24.05 -8.43
C GLU A 59 7.11 22.90 -9.38
N LYS A 60 8.41 22.68 -9.63
CA LYS A 60 8.88 21.51 -10.39
C LYS A 60 8.57 20.20 -9.68
N TYR A 61 8.82 20.14 -8.37
CA TYR A 61 8.51 18.98 -7.53
C TYR A 61 7.01 18.67 -7.52
N ALA A 62 6.19 19.70 -7.29
CA ALA A 62 4.73 19.64 -7.32
C ALA A 62 4.19 19.14 -8.67
N ALA A 63 4.70 19.68 -9.78
CA ALA A 63 4.30 19.26 -11.12
C ALA A 63 4.64 17.79 -11.38
N ALA A 64 5.84 17.35 -11.02
CA ALA A 64 6.25 15.95 -11.15
C ALA A 64 5.32 15.00 -10.38
N LEU A 65 4.91 15.38 -9.16
CA LEU A 65 3.97 14.59 -8.37
C LEU A 65 2.58 14.51 -9.01
N VAL A 66 2.00 15.64 -9.40
CA VAL A 66 0.66 15.69 -10.02
C VAL A 66 0.64 14.91 -11.35
N GLU A 67 1.69 15.06 -12.16
CA GLU A 67 1.84 14.40 -13.47
C GLU A 67 2.22 12.91 -13.36
N GLY A 68 2.51 12.40 -12.16
CA GLY A 68 2.91 11.01 -11.95
C GLY A 68 4.34 10.70 -12.42
N ARG A 69 5.21 11.70 -12.48
CA ARG A 69 6.65 11.56 -12.73
C ARG A 69 7.38 11.36 -11.40
N ALA A 70 7.16 10.21 -10.77
CA ALA A 70 7.76 9.84 -9.48
C ALA A 70 9.30 9.98 -9.47
N ARG A 71 9.98 9.50 -10.52
CA ARG A 71 11.45 9.58 -10.63
C ARG A 71 11.94 11.03 -10.64
N ASP A 72 11.32 11.88 -11.44
CA ASP A 72 11.67 13.30 -11.55
C ASP A 72 11.41 14.04 -10.22
N ALA A 73 10.40 13.61 -9.46
CA ALA A 73 10.17 14.12 -8.11
C ALA A 73 11.28 13.68 -7.13
N LEU A 74 11.69 12.41 -7.19
CA LEU A 74 12.75 11.84 -6.35
C LEU A 74 14.14 12.40 -6.69
N GLU A 75 14.40 12.80 -7.94
CA GLU A 75 15.62 13.54 -8.31
C GLU A 75 15.72 14.90 -7.62
N LEU A 76 14.58 15.54 -7.30
CA LEU A 76 14.53 16.80 -6.57
C LEU A 76 14.57 16.59 -5.04
N PHE A 77 13.97 15.50 -4.56
CA PHE A 77 13.95 15.12 -3.16
C PHE A 77 13.68 13.62 -2.99
N ASP A 78 14.70 12.87 -2.59
CA ASP A 78 14.57 11.47 -2.20
C ASP A 78 14.77 11.37 -0.67
N PRO A 79 13.68 11.20 0.12
CA PRO A 79 13.79 11.03 1.57
C PRO A 79 14.08 9.58 2.00
N TYR A 80 14.14 8.63 1.06
CA TYR A 80 14.22 7.20 1.34
C TYR A 80 15.67 6.73 1.38
N ALA A 81 15.98 5.87 2.34
CA ALA A 81 17.32 5.31 2.46
C ALA A 81 17.61 4.30 1.33
N ASP A 82 18.89 4.02 1.09
CA ASP A 82 19.29 2.91 0.23
C ASP A 82 18.84 1.58 0.85
N GLY A 83 18.20 0.73 0.04
CA GLY A 83 17.68 -0.58 0.48
C GLY A 83 16.28 -0.58 1.09
N GLU A 84 15.58 0.56 1.13
CA GLU A 84 14.12 0.54 1.33
C GLU A 84 13.41 -0.04 0.10
N ASP A 85 12.25 -0.69 0.30
CA ASP A 85 11.46 -1.22 -0.81
C ASP A 85 10.79 -0.06 -1.58
N ARG A 86 11.21 0.10 -2.83
CA ARG A 86 10.82 1.20 -3.73
C ARG A 86 9.84 0.76 -4.81
N ALA A 87 9.17 -0.39 -4.66
CA ALA A 87 8.27 -0.96 -5.68
C ALA A 87 7.18 0.02 -6.15
N LEU A 88 6.73 0.94 -5.28
CA LEU A 88 5.69 1.93 -5.60
C LEU A 88 6.22 3.23 -6.22
N LEU A 89 7.53 3.43 -6.24
CA LEU A 89 8.16 4.70 -6.64
C LEU A 89 8.47 4.78 -8.14
N SER A 90 8.02 3.81 -8.93
CA SER A 90 8.12 3.89 -10.39
C SER A 90 7.07 4.86 -10.97
N ASN A 91 7.40 5.53 -12.08
CA ASN A 91 6.45 6.39 -12.78
C ASN A 91 5.18 5.64 -13.22
N GLU A 92 5.31 4.35 -13.53
CA GLU A 92 4.19 3.53 -13.97
C GLU A 92 3.21 3.27 -12.82
N VAL A 93 3.72 2.77 -11.68
CA VAL A 93 2.91 2.48 -10.50
C VAL A 93 2.29 3.76 -9.94
N TYR A 94 3.07 4.85 -9.85
CA TYR A 94 2.55 6.11 -9.34
C TYR A 94 1.49 6.73 -10.26
N ARG A 95 1.61 6.54 -11.58
CA ARG A 95 0.55 6.95 -12.52
C ARG A 95 -0.74 6.12 -12.37
N ALA A 96 -0.62 4.87 -11.95
CA ALA A 96 -1.75 3.99 -11.72
C ALA A 96 -2.46 4.27 -10.37
N ALA A 97 -1.77 4.91 -9.43
CA ALA A 97 -2.35 5.42 -8.19
C ALA A 97 -3.20 6.68 -8.43
N LEU A 98 -4.14 6.96 -7.51
CA LEU A 98 -4.86 8.23 -7.46
C LEU A 98 -3.99 9.27 -6.76
N ARG A 99 -3.28 10.06 -7.55
CA ARG A 99 -2.33 11.10 -7.10
C ARG A 99 -3.07 12.36 -6.60
N PRO A 100 -2.35 13.29 -5.94
CA PRO A 100 -2.84 14.65 -5.77
C PRO A 100 -3.31 15.25 -7.10
N GLY A 101 -4.51 15.82 -7.11
CA GLY A 101 -5.06 16.51 -8.27
C GLY A 101 -4.40 17.88 -8.50
N SER A 102 -3.91 18.52 -7.43
CA SER A 102 -3.10 19.73 -7.54
C SER A 102 -2.21 19.93 -6.31
N ILE A 103 -1.07 20.60 -6.51
CA ILE A 103 -0.18 21.08 -5.46
C ILE A 103 0.20 22.52 -5.84
N ARG A 104 -0.19 23.50 -5.04
CA ARG A 104 0.01 24.93 -5.34
C ARG A 104 0.79 25.62 -4.25
N VAL A 105 1.82 26.38 -4.62
CA VAL A 105 2.57 27.21 -3.66
C VAL A 105 1.71 28.38 -3.20
N THR A 106 1.45 28.47 -1.91
CA THR A 106 0.67 29.53 -1.26
C THR A 106 1.54 30.58 -0.59
N GLY A 107 2.75 30.22 -0.18
CA GLY A 107 3.66 31.12 0.55
C GLY A 107 5.13 30.76 0.38
N VAL A 108 6.01 31.75 0.53
CA VAL A 108 7.47 31.55 0.55
C VAL A 108 8.05 32.47 1.62
N GLU A 109 8.66 31.87 2.63
CA GLU A 109 9.43 32.55 3.66
C GLU A 109 10.90 32.21 3.48
N GLN A 110 11.76 33.20 3.25
CA GLN A 110 13.18 32.98 3.08
C GLN A 110 13.98 33.65 4.19
N SER A 111 14.89 32.90 4.82
CA SER A 111 15.80 33.40 5.85
C SER A 111 17.24 32.99 5.51
N GLY A 112 18.01 33.92 4.94
CA GLY A 112 19.40 33.68 4.54
C GLY A 112 19.53 32.54 3.52
N THR A 113 20.08 31.42 3.97
CA THR A 113 20.31 30.18 3.19
C THR A 113 19.21 29.13 3.35
N ALA A 114 18.18 29.39 4.15
CA ALA A 114 17.02 28.51 4.33
C ALA A 114 15.76 29.16 3.75
N ALA A 115 14.82 28.32 3.32
CA ALA A 115 13.49 28.75 2.91
C ALA A 115 12.44 27.74 3.37
N ARG A 116 11.27 28.25 3.74
CA ARG A 116 10.03 27.51 3.94
C ARG A 116 9.08 27.88 2.81
N VAL A 117 8.52 26.88 2.15
CA VAL A 117 7.56 27.05 1.07
C VAL A 117 6.27 26.33 1.45
N SER A 118 5.22 27.10 1.69
CA SER A 118 3.90 26.56 2.00
C SER A 118 3.20 26.16 0.71
N VAL A 119 2.64 24.96 0.69
CA VAL A 119 1.86 24.42 -0.42
C VAL A 119 0.48 23.99 0.05
N ARG A 120 -0.53 24.16 -0.81
CA ARG A 120 -1.85 23.57 -0.67
C ARG A 120 -1.97 22.38 -1.62
N VAL A 121 -2.22 21.21 -1.07
CA VAL A 121 -2.36 19.93 -1.79
C VAL A 121 -3.83 19.54 -1.82
N GLU A 122 -4.36 19.28 -3.00
CA GLU A 122 -5.71 18.70 -3.18
C GLU A 122 -5.56 17.21 -3.49
N GLN A 123 -5.96 16.34 -2.57
CA GLN A 123 -5.87 14.89 -2.72
C GLN A 123 -7.17 14.25 -2.22
N ASN A 124 -7.70 13.30 -3.00
CA ASN A 124 -8.89 12.52 -2.62
C ASN A 124 -10.10 13.38 -2.18
N GLY A 125 -10.26 14.57 -2.77
CA GLY A 125 -11.33 15.52 -2.42
C GLY A 125 -11.07 16.39 -1.18
N HIS A 126 -9.89 16.29 -0.57
CA HIS A 126 -9.48 17.05 0.62
C HIS A 126 -8.29 17.98 0.33
N ALA A 127 -8.26 19.12 1.02
CA ALA A 127 -7.18 20.09 0.95
C ALA A 127 -6.26 20.00 2.18
N TYR A 128 -4.94 19.96 1.95
CA TYR A 128 -3.91 19.90 2.98
C TYR A 128 -2.94 21.07 2.82
N ASP A 129 -2.66 21.79 3.90
CA ASP A 129 -1.62 22.82 3.94
C ASP A 129 -0.34 22.21 4.52
N VAL A 130 0.75 22.26 3.76
CA VAL A 130 2.03 21.61 4.10
C VAL A 130 3.18 22.57 3.84
N ASP A 131 4.12 22.62 4.78
CA ASP A 131 5.34 23.40 4.64
C ASP A 131 6.50 22.49 4.20
N LEU A 132 7.10 22.83 3.06
CA LEU A 132 8.32 22.20 2.58
C LEU A 132 9.52 23.07 2.97
N GLU A 133 10.63 22.44 3.33
CA GLU A 133 11.85 23.14 3.70
C GLU A 133 12.91 22.96 2.61
N LEU A 134 13.64 24.05 2.33
CA LEU A 134 14.72 24.06 1.36
C LEU A 134 15.95 24.73 1.96
N ALA A 135 17.11 24.27 1.50
CA ALA A 135 18.38 24.90 1.78
C ALA A 135 19.09 25.30 0.49
N ARG A 136 19.88 26.37 0.57
CA ARG A 136 20.75 26.82 -0.50
C ARG A 136 22.01 25.95 -0.51
N GLY A 137 22.19 25.17 -1.57
CA GLY A 137 23.41 24.43 -1.87
C GLY A 137 24.53 25.35 -2.40
N GLY A 138 25.68 24.74 -2.72
CA GLY A 138 26.84 25.44 -3.29
C GLY A 138 26.55 26.13 -4.63
N LYS A 139 27.41 27.07 -5.03
CA LYS A 139 27.28 27.80 -6.29
C LYS A 139 27.69 26.92 -7.47
N THR A 140 26.73 26.38 -8.22
CA THR A 140 27.02 25.78 -9.53
C THR A 140 27.17 26.91 -10.54
N ALA A 141 28.32 26.96 -11.22
CA ALA A 141 28.72 28.02 -12.16
C ALA A 141 28.65 29.45 -11.55
N LEU A 142 29.54 29.76 -10.59
CA LEU A 142 29.94 31.10 -10.08
C LEU A 142 28.86 32.12 -9.66
N ILE A 143 27.57 31.92 -9.93
CA ILE A 143 26.57 32.98 -9.87
C ILE A 143 25.12 32.54 -9.59
N PHE A 144 24.76 31.25 -9.63
CA PHE A 144 23.38 30.79 -9.38
C PHE A 144 23.21 30.17 -7.97
N ASN A 145 22.10 30.48 -7.29
CA ASN A 145 21.74 29.83 -6.03
C ASN A 145 21.10 28.47 -6.33
N ASN A 146 21.72 27.37 -5.90
CA ASN A 146 21.17 26.03 -6.10
C ASN A 146 20.31 25.61 -4.91
N TRP A 147 19.01 25.86 -4.93
CA TRP A 147 18.11 25.41 -3.86
C TRP A 147 17.81 23.91 -4.01
N HIS A 148 17.80 23.19 -2.89
CA HIS A 148 17.37 21.80 -2.81
C HIS A 148 16.40 21.64 -1.64
N ILE A 149 15.46 20.71 -1.79
CA ILE A 149 14.50 20.38 -0.73
C ILE A 149 15.24 19.57 0.33
N THR A 150 15.07 19.94 1.59
CA THR A 150 15.62 19.24 2.76
C THR A 150 14.53 18.54 3.56
N SER A 151 13.29 19.02 3.48
CA SER A 151 12.11 18.38 4.04
C SER A 151 10.97 18.48 3.03
N GLY A 152 10.53 17.33 2.53
CA GLY A 152 9.48 17.19 1.54
C GLY A 152 8.61 15.97 1.83
N PHE A 153 7.70 15.63 0.91
CA PHE A 153 6.77 14.52 1.15
C PHE A 153 7.45 13.18 1.36
N GLN A 154 7.02 12.44 2.38
CA GLN A 154 7.48 11.09 2.67
C GLN A 154 6.34 10.24 3.23
N GLY A 155 6.20 9.02 2.73
CA GLY A 155 5.13 8.11 3.13
C GLY A 155 5.53 6.64 3.05
N TYR A 156 4.82 5.81 3.82
CA TYR A 156 5.03 4.37 3.87
C TYR A 156 3.71 3.61 3.90
N ILE A 157 3.61 2.56 3.09
CA ILE A 157 2.52 1.57 3.16
C ILE A 157 3.06 0.30 3.80
N GLU A 158 2.45 -0.13 4.90
CA GLU A 158 2.69 -1.44 5.50
C GLU A 158 1.70 -2.46 4.94
N LEU A 159 2.21 -3.52 4.29
CA LEU A 159 1.41 -4.65 3.86
C LEU A 159 1.38 -5.71 4.95
N GLY A 160 0.20 -6.15 5.40
CA GLY A 160 0.07 -7.25 6.35
C GLY A 160 0.50 -8.59 5.76
N GLU A 161 -0.06 -8.95 4.60
CA GLU A 161 0.27 -10.16 3.84
C GLU A 161 0.79 -9.77 2.45
N THR A 162 2.08 -9.97 2.18
CA THR A 162 2.69 -9.56 0.90
C THR A 162 2.37 -10.50 -0.25
N ALA A 163 2.15 -11.80 0.04
CA ALA A 163 1.84 -12.83 -0.95
C ALA A 163 0.57 -12.54 -1.78
N GLY A 164 -0.35 -11.74 -1.23
CA GLY A 164 -1.53 -11.31 -1.96
C GLY A 164 -1.24 -10.19 -2.95
N ALA A 165 -0.41 -9.19 -2.63
CA ALA A 165 -0.22 -8.01 -3.46
C ALA A 165 0.51 -8.33 -4.77
N ARG A 166 -0.22 -8.48 -5.88
CA ARG A 166 0.35 -8.73 -7.21
C ARG A 166 0.41 -7.50 -8.10
N ARG A 167 -0.54 -6.58 -7.92
CA ARG A 167 -0.65 -5.39 -8.76
C ARG A 167 -1.06 -4.16 -7.97
N VAL A 168 -0.64 -2.99 -8.45
CA VAL A 168 -1.08 -1.68 -7.95
C VAL A 168 -1.64 -0.89 -9.12
N GLY A 169 -2.94 -0.58 -9.07
CA GLY A 169 -3.64 0.08 -10.17
C GLY A 169 -3.51 -0.66 -11.53
N GLY A 170 -3.35 -1.99 -11.49
CA GLY A 170 -3.18 -2.84 -12.68
C GLY A 170 -1.73 -3.12 -13.11
N VAL A 171 -0.76 -2.38 -12.57
CA VAL A 171 0.68 -2.54 -12.84
C VAL A 171 1.21 -3.67 -11.96
N VAL A 172 1.95 -4.61 -12.55
CA VAL A 172 2.60 -5.69 -11.78
C VAL A 172 3.72 -5.08 -10.94
N VAL A 173 3.70 -5.36 -9.65
CA VAL A 173 4.75 -4.95 -8.71
C VAL A 173 5.49 -6.20 -8.24
N ASP A 174 6.82 -6.13 -8.26
CA ASP A 174 7.66 -7.14 -7.65
C ASP A 174 8.00 -6.66 -6.25
N LEU A 175 7.55 -7.39 -5.24
CA LEU A 175 7.82 -7.08 -3.84
C LEU A 175 9.00 -7.92 -3.41
N GLU A 176 10.02 -7.30 -2.81
CA GLU A 176 11.30 -7.97 -2.58
C GLU A 176 11.21 -9.15 -1.59
N THR A 177 10.08 -9.35 -0.88
CA THR A 177 9.89 -10.51 0.01
C THR A 177 8.42 -10.98 0.15
N ASP A 178 8.21 -12.29 0.07
CA ASP A 178 6.91 -12.95 0.31
C ASP A 178 6.57 -13.22 1.81
N THR A 179 7.48 -12.92 2.75
CA THR A 179 7.42 -13.48 4.12
C THR A 179 7.50 -12.47 5.27
N LYS A 180 7.47 -11.17 5.01
CA LYS A 180 7.45 -10.12 6.05
C LYS A 180 6.40 -9.08 5.72
N PRO A 181 5.85 -8.34 6.70
CA PRO A 181 5.12 -7.14 6.36
C PRO A 181 6.06 -6.21 5.60
N ALA A 182 5.81 -6.02 4.31
CA ALA A 182 6.62 -5.12 3.50
C ALA A 182 6.25 -3.69 3.87
N ARG A 183 7.28 -2.89 4.14
CA ARG A 183 7.15 -1.46 4.30
C ARG A 183 7.59 -0.81 2.99
N LEU A 184 6.62 -0.39 2.20
CA LEU A 184 6.82 0.18 0.87
C LEU A 184 6.94 1.69 0.97
N ALA A 185 8.02 2.25 0.42
CA ALA A 185 8.15 3.69 0.24
C ALA A 185 7.11 4.19 -0.75
N ALA A 186 6.41 5.29 -0.42
CA ALA A 186 5.27 5.75 -1.21
C ALA A 186 5.17 7.28 -1.23
N LEU A 187 4.93 7.84 -2.42
CA LEU A 187 4.59 9.25 -2.60
C LEU A 187 3.11 9.50 -2.24
N PRO A 188 2.69 10.74 -1.95
CA PRO A 188 1.29 11.05 -1.67
C PRO A 188 0.35 10.56 -2.76
N GLY A 189 -0.74 9.93 -2.35
CA GLY A 189 -1.77 9.37 -3.23
C GLY A 189 -2.51 8.19 -2.62
N VAL A 190 -3.53 7.69 -3.32
CA VAL A 190 -4.28 6.48 -2.96
C VAL A 190 -3.87 5.32 -3.86
N TYR A 191 -3.39 4.25 -3.26
CA TYR A 191 -2.87 3.06 -3.92
C TYR A 191 -3.85 1.91 -3.75
N LYS A 192 -4.37 1.39 -4.88
CA LYS A 192 -5.25 0.22 -4.89
C LYS A 192 -4.46 -1.03 -5.24
N PHE A 193 -4.31 -1.91 -4.26
CA PHE A 193 -3.71 -3.21 -4.42
C PHE A 193 -4.74 -4.19 -4.96
N THR A 194 -4.34 -4.97 -5.97
CA THR A 194 -5.14 -6.10 -6.45
C THR A 194 -4.45 -7.36 -5.98
N PRO A 195 -5.14 -8.19 -5.17
CA PRO A 195 -4.55 -9.43 -4.74
C PRO A 195 -4.44 -10.43 -5.92
N SER A 196 -3.76 -11.56 -5.70
CA SER A 196 -3.81 -12.70 -6.62
C SER A 196 -5.24 -13.24 -6.75
N GLU A 197 -5.48 -14.08 -7.75
CA GLU A 197 -6.78 -14.71 -7.92
C GLU A 197 -7.17 -15.56 -6.69
N ASP A 198 -8.48 -15.67 -6.48
CA ASP A 198 -9.04 -16.55 -5.47
C ASP A 198 -8.72 -18.01 -5.81
N GLU A 199 -8.61 -18.83 -4.77
CA GLU A 199 -8.43 -20.27 -4.93
C GLU A 199 -9.77 -20.99 -4.75
N GLN A 200 -9.80 -22.28 -5.04
CA GLN A 200 -11.01 -23.08 -4.93
C GLN A 200 -11.71 -22.92 -3.58
N TYR A 201 -10.96 -22.91 -2.47
CA TYR A 201 -11.50 -22.89 -1.11
C TYR A 201 -11.16 -21.63 -0.31
N THR A 202 -10.47 -20.66 -0.90
CA THR A 202 -10.12 -19.42 -0.22
C THR A 202 -10.31 -18.21 -1.13
N SER A 203 -10.67 -17.09 -0.53
CA SER A 203 -10.82 -15.80 -1.21
C SER A 203 -10.13 -14.70 -0.42
N TRP A 204 -9.69 -13.65 -1.08
CA TRP A 204 -9.17 -12.46 -0.40
C TRP A 204 -10.29 -11.63 0.21
N GLN A 205 -10.14 -11.22 1.47
CA GLN A 205 -11.03 -10.30 2.17
C GLN A 205 -10.23 -9.19 2.87
N GLY A 206 -10.87 -8.04 3.09
CA GLY A 206 -10.26 -6.88 3.76
C GLY A 206 -10.11 -5.68 2.82
N GLU A 207 -9.56 -4.59 3.38
CA GLU A 207 -9.30 -3.36 2.62
C GLU A 207 -8.05 -3.53 1.74
N ASN A 208 -8.17 -3.15 0.47
CA ASN A 208 -7.08 -3.23 -0.50
C ASN A 208 -6.66 -1.86 -1.05
N SER A 209 -7.06 -0.79 -0.38
CA SER A 209 -6.74 0.59 -0.76
C SER A 209 -6.04 1.30 0.40
N ALA A 210 -4.94 1.99 0.14
CA ALA A 210 -4.19 2.73 1.15
C ALA A 210 -4.00 4.17 0.69
N GLU A 211 -4.34 5.12 1.54
CA GLU A 211 -4.10 6.54 1.31
C GLU A 211 -2.84 7.01 2.03
N ILE A 212 -1.86 7.50 1.27
CA ILE A 212 -0.71 8.21 1.78
C ILE A 212 -1.03 9.70 1.76
N LEU A 213 -1.25 10.26 2.94
CA LEU A 213 -1.50 11.68 3.11
C LEU A 213 -0.25 12.51 2.72
N PRO A 214 -0.44 13.76 2.26
CA PRO A 214 0.67 14.69 2.03
C PRO A 214 1.33 15.09 3.37
N ALA A 215 2.31 14.32 3.84
CA ALA A 215 3.07 14.58 5.06
C ALA A 215 4.57 14.61 4.77
N THR A 216 5.35 15.33 5.59
CA THR A 216 6.78 15.57 5.34
C THR A 216 7.69 14.53 6.00
N SER A 217 8.96 14.51 5.61
CA SER A 217 9.97 13.62 6.21
C SER A 217 10.20 13.84 7.71
N ALA A 218 9.81 15.00 8.27
CA ALA A 218 9.83 15.23 9.71
C ALA A 218 8.76 14.42 10.47
N ALA A 219 7.64 14.13 9.81
CA ALA A 219 6.54 13.31 10.34
C ALA A 219 5.91 12.50 9.19
N PRO A 220 6.57 11.42 8.72
CA PRO A 220 6.15 10.71 7.51
C PRO A 220 4.75 10.11 7.64
N ALA A 221 4.00 10.15 6.54
CA ALA A 221 2.69 9.50 6.46
C ALA A 221 2.84 7.98 6.55
N ARG A 222 1.84 7.32 7.15
CA ARG A 222 1.76 5.86 7.23
C ARG A 222 0.36 5.40 6.89
N ALA A 223 0.27 4.36 6.08
CA ALA A 223 -0.95 3.63 5.81
C ALA A 223 -0.68 2.13 5.95
N ARG A 224 -1.74 1.36 6.15
CA ARG A 224 -1.66 -0.09 6.29
C ARG A 224 -2.70 -0.75 5.40
N ILE A 225 -2.33 -1.87 4.81
CA ILE A 225 -3.23 -2.75 4.05
C ILE A 225 -3.28 -4.09 4.75
N ASP A 226 -4.48 -4.52 5.11
CA ASP A 226 -4.74 -5.78 5.79
C ASP A 226 -5.79 -6.60 5.03
N PHE A 227 -5.54 -6.89 3.76
CA PHE A 227 -6.24 -8.00 3.11
C PHE A 227 -5.63 -9.32 3.58
N GLN A 228 -6.47 -10.34 3.73
CA GLN A 228 -6.08 -11.68 4.16
C GLN A 228 -6.81 -12.73 3.32
N ARG A 229 -6.15 -13.86 3.09
CA ARG A 229 -6.76 -15.00 2.44
C ARG A 229 -7.57 -15.78 3.46
N VAL A 230 -8.88 -15.87 3.25
CA VAL A 230 -9.82 -16.54 4.17
C VAL A 230 -10.64 -17.61 3.45
N PRO A 231 -11.14 -18.63 4.17
CA PRO A 231 -12.02 -19.64 3.60
C PRO A 231 -13.27 -19.04 2.95
N ASN A 232 -13.72 -19.65 1.84
CA ASN A 232 -14.90 -19.22 1.09
C ASN A 232 -16.06 -20.25 1.21
N GLN A 233 -17.18 -20.00 0.53
CA GLN A 233 -18.35 -20.86 0.60
C GLN A 233 -18.12 -22.26 0.00
N ALA A 234 -17.22 -22.42 -0.97
CA ALA A 234 -16.86 -23.73 -1.48
C ALA A 234 -16.12 -24.56 -0.41
N ALA A 235 -15.35 -23.92 0.48
CA ALA A 235 -14.74 -24.60 1.62
C ALA A 235 -15.80 -25.13 2.60
N ALA A 236 -16.81 -24.31 2.91
CA ALA A 236 -17.94 -24.70 3.75
C ALA A 236 -18.67 -25.91 3.16
N GLN A 237 -18.97 -25.87 1.85
CA GLN A 237 -19.64 -26.97 1.17
C GLN A 237 -18.82 -28.26 1.20
N ARG A 238 -17.51 -28.17 0.93
CA ARG A 238 -16.64 -29.35 0.99
C ARG A 238 -16.53 -29.91 2.41
N ALA A 239 -16.54 -29.07 3.44
CA ALA A 239 -16.57 -29.52 4.82
C ALA A 239 -17.85 -30.28 5.17
N ILE A 240 -19.01 -29.82 4.67
CA ILE A 240 -20.29 -30.52 4.82
C ILE A 240 -20.24 -31.90 4.16
N GLU A 241 -19.72 -32.01 2.94
CA GLU A 241 -19.58 -33.30 2.24
C GLU A 241 -18.71 -34.28 3.03
N LEU A 242 -17.54 -33.82 3.52
CA LEU A 242 -16.66 -34.64 4.35
C LEU A 242 -17.35 -35.08 5.67
N ALA A 243 -18.15 -34.21 6.27
CA ALA A 243 -18.89 -34.53 7.48
C ALA A 243 -19.99 -35.57 7.21
N GLN A 244 -20.69 -35.45 6.08
CA GLN A 244 -21.67 -36.43 5.63
C GLN A 244 -21.02 -37.79 5.39
N GLU A 245 -19.84 -37.85 4.76
CA GLU A 245 -19.06 -39.09 4.59
C GLU A 245 -18.72 -39.74 5.95
N LYS A 246 -18.24 -38.95 6.93
CA LYS A 246 -17.94 -39.46 8.27
C LYS A 246 -19.20 -39.93 9.02
N VAL A 247 -20.32 -39.20 8.91
CA VAL A 247 -21.60 -39.60 9.53
C VAL A 247 -22.20 -40.84 8.87
N GLN A 248 -22.04 -40.98 7.56
CA GLN A 248 -22.49 -42.18 6.83
C GLN A 248 -21.71 -43.42 7.30
N ALA A 249 -20.40 -43.29 7.56
CA ALA A 249 -19.60 -44.37 8.13
C ALA A 249 -20.11 -44.84 9.52
N CYS A 250 -20.72 -43.96 10.33
CA CYS A 250 -21.36 -44.36 11.59
C CYS A 250 -22.51 -45.34 11.38
N VAL A 251 -23.26 -45.17 10.29
CA VAL A 251 -24.41 -46.03 9.97
C VAL A 251 -23.96 -47.34 9.31
N GLU A 252 -22.88 -47.30 8.55
CA GLU A 252 -22.30 -48.48 7.90
C GLU A 252 -21.47 -49.35 8.87
N SER A 253 -21.09 -48.81 10.04
CA SER A 253 -20.37 -49.55 11.07
C SER A 253 -21.23 -50.66 11.68
N GLY A 254 -20.66 -51.87 11.74
CA GLY A 254 -21.21 -53.01 12.47
C GLY A 254 -20.80 -53.06 13.94
N GLU A 255 -20.07 -52.07 14.45
CA GLU A 255 -19.65 -52.01 15.85
C GLU A 255 -20.82 -51.61 16.76
N GLN A 256 -20.88 -52.20 17.96
CA GLN A 256 -21.91 -51.89 18.94
C GLN A 256 -21.74 -50.48 19.52
N GLU A 257 -20.50 -50.13 19.87
CA GLU A 257 -20.10 -48.82 20.37
C GLU A 257 -19.32 -48.10 19.29
N LEU A 258 -19.74 -46.89 18.94
CA LEU A 258 -19.12 -46.10 17.89
C LEU A 258 -18.13 -45.10 18.49
N ALA A 259 -17.09 -44.78 17.72
CA ALA A 259 -16.05 -43.84 18.12
C ALA A 259 -16.06 -42.55 17.28
N GLY A 260 -15.31 -41.56 17.75
CA GLY A 260 -15.09 -40.30 17.04
C GLY A 260 -16.34 -39.43 16.98
N ILE A 261 -16.78 -39.14 15.76
CA ILE A 261 -17.88 -38.20 15.47
C ILE A 261 -19.27 -38.79 15.71
N CYS A 262 -19.34 -40.11 15.82
CA CYS A 262 -20.59 -40.84 15.95
C CYS A 262 -21.15 -40.62 17.37
N PRO A 263 -22.37 -40.11 17.53
CA PRO A 263 -22.96 -39.90 18.84
C PRO A 263 -23.12 -41.23 19.59
N ALA A 264 -22.83 -41.24 20.89
CA ALA A 264 -23.11 -42.39 21.77
C ALA A 264 -24.61 -42.76 21.78
N ALA A 265 -25.49 -41.82 21.43
CA ALA A 265 -26.91 -42.07 21.18
C ALA A 265 -27.17 -43.02 20.00
N MET A 266 -26.15 -43.44 19.26
CA MET A 266 -26.20 -44.47 18.21
C MET A 266 -25.64 -45.83 18.65
N ASP A 267 -25.13 -45.95 19.88
CA ASP A 267 -24.59 -47.19 20.41
C ASP A 267 -25.71 -48.21 20.68
N VAL A 268 -25.40 -49.49 20.46
CA VAL A 268 -26.33 -50.60 20.69
C VAL A 268 -25.71 -51.54 21.71
N THR A 269 -26.07 -51.34 22.98
CA THR A 269 -25.49 -52.05 24.14
C THR A 269 -26.57 -52.73 25.01
N PRO A 270 -27.40 -53.64 24.45
CA PRO A 270 -28.35 -54.39 25.24
C PRO A 270 -27.64 -55.36 26.20
N ILE A 271 -28.33 -55.79 27.25
CA ILE A 271 -27.79 -56.80 28.17
C ILE A 271 -27.80 -58.16 27.43
N GLY A 272 -26.62 -58.65 27.08
CA GLY A 272 -26.46 -59.93 26.38
C GLY A 272 -25.46 -59.86 25.23
N ASN A 273 -25.63 -60.73 24.24
CA ASN A 273 -24.81 -60.75 23.02
C ASN A 273 -25.62 -60.21 21.84
N VAL A 274 -24.97 -59.47 20.94
CA VAL A 274 -25.57 -58.89 19.73
C VAL A 274 -24.86 -59.43 18.48
N ARG A 275 -25.63 -59.64 17.40
CA ARG A 275 -25.10 -59.88 16.06
C ARG A 275 -26.01 -59.28 14.98
N ASN A 276 -25.54 -59.32 13.73
CA ASN A 276 -26.31 -58.84 12.56
C ASN A 276 -26.79 -57.39 12.72
N LEU A 277 -26.02 -56.56 13.43
CA LEU A 277 -26.34 -55.17 13.68
C LEU A 277 -26.31 -54.38 12.37
N HIS A 278 -27.43 -53.75 12.04
CA HIS A 278 -27.57 -52.84 10.93
C HIS A 278 -28.21 -51.54 11.41
N ARG A 279 -27.60 -50.41 11.06
CA ARG A 279 -28.17 -49.09 11.31
C ARG A 279 -28.69 -48.50 10.01
N SER A 280 -29.72 -47.67 10.13
CA SER A 280 -30.28 -46.89 9.01
C SER A 280 -30.85 -45.56 9.51
N TRP A 281 -30.96 -44.58 8.60
CA TRP A 281 -31.63 -43.31 8.89
C TRP A 281 -33.13 -43.44 8.62
N SER A 282 -33.95 -43.33 9.66
CA SER A 282 -35.38 -43.06 9.52
C SER A 282 -35.62 -41.62 9.09
N GLU A 283 -34.80 -40.70 9.60
CA GLU A 283 -34.72 -39.30 9.19
C GLU A 283 -33.25 -38.89 9.18
N LYS A 284 -32.78 -38.30 8.09
CA LYS A 284 -31.38 -37.90 7.96
C LYS A 284 -31.07 -36.67 8.81
N PRO A 285 -29.87 -36.55 9.37
CA PRO A 285 -29.45 -35.32 10.03
C PRO A 285 -29.29 -34.18 9.03
N GLU A 286 -29.47 -32.96 9.52
CA GLU A 286 -29.21 -31.72 8.78
C GLU A 286 -27.77 -31.25 9.01
N PHE A 287 -27.20 -30.61 7.99
CA PHE A 287 -25.83 -30.09 8.02
C PHE A 287 -25.82 -28.63 7.59
N SER A 288 -25.09 -27.81 8.33
CA SER A 288 -24.76 -26.44 7.96
C SER A 288 -23.29 -26.17 8.26
N ALA A 289 -22.73 -25.10 7.69
CA ALA A 289 -21.35 -24.72 7.98
C ALA A 289 -21.22 -23.21 8.13
N GLU A 290 -20.47 -22.80 9.13
CA GLU A 290 -20.19 -21.40 9.43
C GLU A 290 -18.68 -21.17 9.33
N LEU A 291 -18.29 -20.24 8.45
CA LEU A 291 -16.90 -19.86 8.25
C LEU A 291 -16.42 -19.02 9.44
N SER A 292 -15.25 -19.36 9.99
CA SER A 292 -14.62 -18.59 11.05
C SER A 292 -13.10 -18.81 11.07
N GLY A 293 -12.35 -17.71 11.22
CA GLY A 293 -10.89 -17.73 11.16
C GLY A 293 -10.36 -18.40 9.89
N ASN A 294 -9.45 -19.37 10.04
CA ASN A 294 -8.82 -20.09 8.92
C ASN A 294 -9.63 -21.33 8.48
N GLY A 295 -10.89 -21.44 8.88
CA GLY A 295 -11.78 -22.52 8.47
C GLY A 295 -13.22 -22.23 8.83
N GLY A 296 -13.78 -23.08 9.67
CA GLY A 296 -15.14 -22.93 10.16
C GLY A 296 -15.57 -24.10 11.03
N ASN A 297 -16.86 -24.17 11.31
CA ASN A 297 -17.47 -25.32 11.97
C ASN A 297 -18.65 -25.82 11.13
N VAL A 298 -18.68 -27.13 10.88
CA VAL A 298 -19.88 -27.83 10.41
C VAL A 298 -20.76 -28.10 11.62
N GLN A 299 -22.02 -27.70 11.57
CA GLN A 299 -23.03 -28.05 12.56
C GLN A 299 -23.88 -29.19 12.02
N ILE A 300 -24.16 -30.17 12.87
CA ILE A 300 -25.01 -31.31 12.59
C ILE A 300 -26.12 -31.36 13.61
N SER A 301 -27.37 -31.43 13.14
CA SER A 301 -28.55 -31.42 14.00
C SER A 301 -29.56 -32.46 13.59
N GLY A 302 -30.38 -32.90 14.55
CA GLY A 302 -31.44 -33.87 14.31
C GLY A 302 -30.89 -35.27 14.03
N GLY A 303 -31.52 -35.94 13.07
CA GLY A 303 -31.26 -37.33 12.74
C GLY A 303 -32.04 -38.30 13.63
N THR A 304 -32.82 -39.17 13.00
CA THR A 304 -33.46 -40.30 13.66
C THR A 304 -32.87 -41.59 13.10
N MET A 305 -32.14 -42.31 13.94
CA MET A 305 -31.48 -43.56 13.58
C MET A 305 -32.33 -44.75 14.04
N LYS A 306 -32.43 -45.78 13.20
CA LYS A 306 -32.98 -47.09 13.55
C LYS A 306 -31.89 -48.15 13.48
N ALA A 307 -31.74 -48.93 14.54
CA ALA A 307 -30.87 -50.08 14.60
C ALA A 307 -31.72 -51.36 14.63
N ASP A 308 -31.45 -52.28 13.71
CA ASP A 308 -32.01 -53.63 13.66
C ASP A 308 -30.89 -54.61 14.01
N TYR A 309 -31.15 -55.56 14.91
CA TYR A 309 -30.14 -56.52 15.38
C TYR A 309 -30.77 -57.80 15.92
N ASP A 310 -29.98 -58.87 16.00
CA ASP A 310 -30.35 -60.06 16.75
C ASP A 310 -29.68 -60.01 18.13
N PHE A 311 -30.42 -60.37 19.19
CA PHE A 311 -29.86 -60.48 20.53
C PHE A 311 -30.21 -61.81 21.23
N ARG A 312 -29.42 -62.15 22.25
CA ARG A 312 -29.73 -63.18 23.24
C ARG A 312 -29.06 -62.85 24.57
N PHE A 313 -29.75 -63.12 25.68
CA PHE A 313 -29.22 -62.81 27.01
C PHE A 313 -28.21 -63.87 27.44
N PHE A 314 -28.57 -65.14 27.31
CA PHE A 314 -27.69 -66.27 27.64
C PHE A 314 -27.19 -67.02 26.39
N PRO A 315 -25.99 -67.64 26.44
CA PRO A 315 -25.44 -68.38 25.30
C PRO A 315 -26.26 -69.60 24.84
N PHE A 316 -27.15 -70.11 25.70
CA PHE A 316 -27.99 -71.27 25.44
C PHE A 316 -29.38 -70.93 24.87
N GLU A 317 -29.70 -69.63 24.73
CA GLU A 317 -30.96 -69.18 24.16
C GLU A 317 -30.87 -69.00 22.64
N ASP A 318 -32.03 -69.14 22.00
CA ASP A 318 -32.21 -68.80 20.59
C ASP A 318 -32.09 -67.28 20.40
N TRP A 319 -31.62 -66.88 19.21
CA TRP A 319 -31.52 -65.48 18.84
C TRP A 319 -32.91 -64.90 18.55
N SER A 320 -33.17 -63.71 19.10
CA SER A 320 -34.39 -62.95 18.84
C SER A 320 -34.05 -61.67 18.09
N ALA A 321 -34.81 -61.36 17.04
CA ALA A 321 -34.70 -60.08 16.35
C ALA A 321 -35.28 -58.97 17.24
N ASP A 322 -34.59 -57.85 17.31
CA ASP A 322 -35.03 -56.65 17.99
C ASP A 322 -34.64 -55.41 17.17
N SER A 323 -35.29 -54.29 17.48
CA SER A 323 -34.95 -53.02 16.87
C SER A 323 -35.14 -51.88 17.85
N TRP A 324 -34.32 -50.85 17.71
CA TRP A 324 -34.42 -49.65 18.51
C TRP A 324 -34.29 -48.41 17.63
N THR A 325 -34.98 -47.35 18.02
CA THR A 325 -34.96 -46.05 17.33
C THR A 325 -34.52 -44.97 18.30
N SER A 326 -33.57 -44.16 17.86
CA SER A 326 -33.02 -43.02 18.59
C SER A 326 -33.26 -41.76 17.77
N SER A 327 -34.02 -40.82 18.31
CA SER A 327 -34.32 -39.54 17.66
C SER A 327 -33.40 -38.44 18.17
N ASN A 328 -33.12 -37.47 17.31
CA ASN A 328 -32.25 -36.33 17.60
C ASN A 328 -30.84 -36.76 18.06
N VAL A 329 -30.25 -37.76 17.39
CA VAL A 329 -28.97 -38.35 17.80
C VAL A 329 -27.82 -37.34 17.80
N PHE A 330 -27.85 -36.32 16.92
CA PHE A 330 -26.85 -35.24 16.88
C PHE A 330 -27.22 -34.01 17.72
N GLY A 331 -28.35 -34.03 18.43
CA GLY A 331 -28.79 -32.96 19.33
C GLY A 331 -29.06 -33.41 20.77
N ALA A 332 -28.78 -34.68 21.11
CA ALA A 332 -28.98 -35.22 22.44
C ALA A 332 -27.94 -34.65 23.43
N GLY A 333 -28.38 -33.81 24.37
CA GLY A 333 -27.59 -33.48 25.58
C GLY A 333 -27.30 -31.99 25.79
N THR A 334 -26.90 -31.21 24.78
CA THR A 334 -26.56 -29.76 24.96
C THR A 334 -26.62 -28.86 23.71
N GLY A 335 -26.88 -29.38 22.51
CA GLY A 335 -26.90 -28.58 21.27
C GLY A 335 -26.51 -29.40 20.05
N ALA A 336 -26.47 -28.77 18.87
CA ALA A 336 -26.01 -29.40 17.63
C ALA A 336 -24.56 -29.87 17.76
N THR A 337 -24.24 -31.03 17.19
CA THR A 337 -22.87 -31.54 17.11
C THR A 337 -22.05 -30.64 16.19
N GLN A 338 -20.85 -30.25 16.61
CA GLN A 338 -20.00 -29.34 15.84
C GLN A 338 -18.67 -29.99 15.48
N ILE A 339 -18.25 -29.83 14.22
CA ILE A 339 -16.99 -30.33 13.70
C ILE A 339 -16.22 -29.15 13.13
N ARG A 340 -15.08 -28.85 13.73
CA ARG A 340 -14.19 -27.83 13.18
C ARG A 340 -13.61 -28.30 11.86
N PHE A 341 -13.48 -27.41 10.90
CA PHE A 341 -12.65 -27.63 9.72
C PHE A 341 -11.65 -26.50 9.54
N THR A 342 -10.60 -26.77 8.78
CA THR A 342 -9.58 -25.78 8.37
C THR A 342 -9.29 -25.92 6.89
N VAL A 343 -8.90 -24.81 6.26
CA VAL A 343 -8.33 -24.84 4.92
C VAL A 343 -6.81 -24.73 5.03
N ARG A 344 -6.10 -25.76 4.58
CA ARG A 344 -4.62 -25.82 4.57
C ARG A 344 -4.15 -26.45 3.29
N ASP A 345 -3.09 -25.89 2.71
CA ASP A 345 -2.48 -26.40 1.47
C ASP A 345 -3.50 -26.58 0.32
N GLY A 346 -4.47 -25.66 0.22
CA GLY A 346 -5.54 -25.74 -0.79
C GLY A 346 -6.55 -26.87 -0.55
N GLN A 347 -6.60 -27.46 0.65
CA GLN A 347 -7.52 -28.54 0.99
C GLN A 347 -8.33 -28.24 2.25
N VAL A 348 -9.59 -28.69 2.25
CA VAL A 348 -10.45 -28.70 3.44
C VAL A 348 -10.16 -29.94 4.26
N ARG A 349 -9.92 -29.76 5.56
CA ARG A 349 -9.71 -30.86 6.52
C ARG A 349 -10.61 -30.67 7.73
N LEU A 350 -11.36 -31.71 8.07
CA LEU A 350 -12.07 -31.79 9.35
C LEU A 350 -11.05 -32.02 10.47
N ALA A 351 -11.32 -31.47 11.65
CA ALA A 351 -10.65 -31.90 12.87
C ALA A 351 -11.08 -33.34 13.19
N ASP A 352 -10.14 -34.11 13.74
CA ASP A 352 -10.39 -35.46 14.21
C ASP A 352 -11.07 -35.49 15.58
#